data_AF-A0A392M1A9-F1
#
_entry.id   AF-A0A392M1A9-F1
#
_cell.length_a   1.000
_cell.length_b   1.000
_cell.length_c   1.000
_cell.angle_alpha   90.00
_cell.angle_beta   90.00
_cell.angle_gamma   90.00
#
_symmetry.space_group_name_H-M   'P 1'
#
loop_
_entity.id
_entity.type
_entity.pdbx_description
1 polymer ?
#
loop_
_entity_poly.entity_id
_entity_poly.type
_entity_poly.pdbx_seq_one_letter_code
_entity_poly.pdbx_strand_id
1 'polypeptide(L)' 'MQSFNVEDMKQDYDTGKDDISMVTFKVDFDKVEKLEDTLKANCSRELKFYKH' A
#
# COMPACT_ATOMS: atom_id res chain seq x y z
N MET A 1 -16.91 9.34 3.01
CA MET A 1 -15.56 8.74 3.10
C MET A 1 -15.69 7.41 3.82
N GLN A 2 -15.50 6.29 3.12
CA GLN A 2 -15.43 4.97 3.76
C GLN A 2 -14.06 4.85 4.42
N SER A 3 -14.02 4.78 5.75
CA SER A 3 -12.83 4.48 6.52
C SER A 3 -12.51 2.99 6.41
N PHE A 4 -11.31 2.68 5.91
CA PHE A 4 -10.75 1.33 5.96
C PHE A 4 -10.01 1.21 7.30
N ASN A 5 -10.49 0.34 8.20
CA ASN A 5 -9.78 0.02 9.44
C ASN A 5 -8.62 -0.91 9.09
N VAL A 6 -7.42 -0.34 8.93
CA VAL A 6 -6.18 -1.10 8.76
C VAL A 6 -5.60 -1.33 10.15
N GLU A 7 -6.14 -2.32 10.87
CA GLU A 7 -5.76 -2.63 12.25
C GLU A 7 -4.36 -3.25 12.38
N ASP A 8 -3.70 -3.59 11.27
CA ASP A 8 -2.42 -4.31 11.25
C ASP A 8 -1.40 -3.69 10.28
N MET A 9 -1.34 -2.35 10.24
CA MET A 9 -0.34 -1.65 9.43
C MET A 9 1.03 -1.72 10.10
N LYS A 10 1.74 -2.84 9.92
CA LYS A 10 3.17 -2.94 10.26
C LYS A 10 3.96 -2.03 9.32
N GLN A 11 4.28 -0.83 9.79
CA GLN A 11 5.12 0.13 9.09
C GLN A 11 6.59 -0.28 9.19
N ASP A 12 6.97 -1.32 8.45
CA ASP A 12 8.37 -1.68 8.24
C ASP A 12 8.87 -0.92 7.00
N TYR A 13 9.12 0.39 7.18
CA TYR A 13 9.63 1.24 6.11
C TYR A 13 11.12 0.97 5.94
N ASP A 14 11.47 0.04 5.06
CA ASP A 14 12.86 -0.10 4.63
C ASP A 14 13.19 1.10 3.73
N THR A 15 14.06 1.98 4.23
CA THR A 15 14.50 3.16 3.48
C THR A 15 15.62 2.69 2.56
N GLY A 16 15.24 2.08 1.43
CA GLY A 16 16.20 1.68 0.40
C GLY A 16 17.03 2.89 -0.04
N LYS A 17 18.29 2.64 -0.41
CA LYS A 17 19.33 3.65 -0.74
C LYS A 17 19.00 4.67 -1.85
N ASP A 18 17.79 4.64 -2.42
CA ASP A 18 17.41 5.34 -3.64
C ASP A 18 16.20 6.28 -3.47
N ASP A 19 15.97 6.85 -2.28
CA ASP A 19 14.80 7.70 -1.95
C ASP A 19 13.43 7.00 -2.13
N ILE A 20 13.43 5.66 -2.21
CA ILE A 20 12.24 4.83 -2.33
C ILE A 20 11.91 4.21 -0.96
N SER A 21 10.74 4.53 -0.43
CA SER A 21 10.18 3.85 0.73
C SER A 21 9.26 2.72 0.26
N MET A 22 9.59 1.48 0.61
CA MET A 22 8.72 0.33 0.36
C MET A 22 7.76 0.16 1.54
N VAL A 23 6.50 -0.15 1.25
CA VAL A 23 5.48 -0.43 2.27
C VAL A 23 4.81 -1.75 1.95
N THR A 24 4.84 -2.67 2.92
CA THR A 24 4.21 -3.98 2.79
C THR A 24 2.92 -4.01 3.60
N PHE A 25 1.82 -4.37 2.95
CA PHE A 25 0.53 -4.55 3.60
C PHE A 25 0.16 -6.02 3.60
N LYS A 26 -0.31 -6.52 4.74
CA LYS A 26 -1.02 -7.79 4.79
C LYS A 26 -2.49 -7.48 4.51
N VAL A 27 -3.04 -8.03 3.44
CA VAL A 27 -4.41 -7.78 3.01
C VAL A 27 -5.09 -9.08 2.60
N ASP A 28 -6.39 -9.17 2.85
CA ASP A 28 -7.20 -10.29 2.38
C ASP A 28 -7.20 -10.33 0.84
N PHE A 29 -7.14 -11.53 0.26
CA PHE A 29 -6.98 -11.70 -1.19
C PHE A 29 -8.08 -10.99 -2.00
N ASP A 30 -9.32 -11.00 -1.50
CA ASP A 30 -10.49 -10.33 -2.10
C ASP A 30 -10.42 -8.79 -2.04
N LYS A 31 -9.57 -8.24 -1.18
CA LYS A 31 -9.42 -6.78 -0.97
C LYS A 31 -8.20 -6.18 -1.68
N VAL A 32 -7.34 -7.00 -2.28
CA VAL A 32 -6.11 -6.54 -2.97
C VAL A 32 -6.45 -5.53 -4.07
N GLU A 33 -7.39 -5.85 -4.96
CA GLU A 33 -7.75 -4.97 -6.08
C GLU A 33 -8.31 -3.63 -5.60
N LYS A 34 -9.20 -3.66 -4.60
CA LYS A 34 -9.78 -2.44 -4.02
C LYS A 34 -8.70 -1.56 -3.37
N LEU A 35 -7.70 -2.16 -2.72
CA LEU A 35 -6.58 -1.42 -2.15
C LEU A 35 -5.74 -0.74 -3.24
N GLU A 36 -5.42 -1.45 -4.33
CA GLU A 36 -4.65 -0.90 -5.46
C GLU A 36 -5.36 0.29 -6.11
N ASP A 37 -6.66 0.17 -6.38
CA ASP A 37 -7.45 1.24 -6.98
C ASP A 37 -7.56 2.46 -6.06
N THR A 38 -7.76 2.23 -4.76
CA THR A 38 -7.80 3.31 -3.76
C THR A 38 -6.47 4.04 -3.69
N LEU A 39 -5.35 3.32 -3.73
CA LEU A 39 -4.01 3.91 -3.69
C LEU A 39 -3.72 4.72 -4.97
N LYS A 40 -4.07 4.20 -6.15
CA LYS A 40 -3.94 4.94 -7.42
C LYS A 40 -4.80 6.20 -7.47
N ALA A 41 -6.01 6.17 -6.90
CA ALA A 41 -6.91 7.31 -6.89
C ALA A 41 -6.50 8.41 -5.90
N ASN A 42 -5.86 8.04 -4.77
CA ASN A 42 -5.53 8.98 -3.70
C ASN A 42 -4.05 9.39 -3.66
N CYS A 43 -3.18 8.73 -4.42
CA CYS A 43 -1.77 9.10 -4.52
C CYS A 43 -1.51 9.85 -5.84
N SER A 44 -1.00 11.07 -5.74
CA SER A 44 -0.59 11.88 -6.90
C SER A 44 0.77 11.45 -7.48
N ARG A 45 1.46 10.53 -6.82
CA ARG A 45 2.76 9.99 -7.22
C ARG A 45 2.58 8.65 -7.91
N GLU A 46 3.51 8.33 -8.81
CA GLU A 46 3.55 7.01 -9.45
C GLU A 46 3.89 5.94 -8.38
N LEU A 47 2.98 4.98 -8.19
CA LEU A 47 3.15 3.85 -7.28
C LEU A 47 3.47 2.60 -8.08
N LYS A 48 4.51 1.87 -7.67
CA LYS A 48 4.82 0.53 -8.20
C LYS A 48 4.29 -0.53 -7.23
N PHE A 49 3.47 -1.44 -7.75
CA PHE A 49 2.88 -2.53 -6.99
C PHE A 49 3.66 -3.82 -7.26
N TYR A 50 4.07 -4.49 -6.18
CA TYR A 50 4.73 -5.79 -6.21
C TYR A 50 3.81 -6.82 -5.53
N LYS A 51 3.39 -7.83 -6.28
CA LYS A 51 2.59 -8.94 -5.77
C LYS A 51 3.52 -10.13 -5.55
N HIS A 52 3.43 -10.76 -4.38
CA HIS A 52 4.24 -11.93 -4.01
C HIS A 52 3.38 -13.19 -3.93
#